data_AF-A0A4Y2GV14-F1
#
_entry.id   AF-A0A4Y2GV14-F1
#
_cell.length_a   1.000
_cell.length_b   1.000
_cell.length_c   1.000
_cell.angle_alpha   90.00
_cell.angle_beta   90.00
_cell.angle_gamma   90.00
#
_symmetry.space_group_name_H-M   'P 1'
#
loop_
_entity.id
_entity.type
_entity.pdbx_description
1 polymer ?
#
loop_
_entity_poly.entity_id
_entity_poly.type
_entity_poly.pdbx_seq_one_letter_code
_entity_poly.pdbx_strand_id
1 'polypeptide(L)'
;MDYASEWIKEVERISSPANWTNQLKLTNSISYLASRANNWQITQSYRYNDWYEWRAAIISRFKRRITIQEFSAHQSDRKLKRNESLLDYIYAKDALLEKAPLTTSQSDRLSMIIGDITEEKWQIDLAIQNPTDYAK
;
A
#
# COMPACT_ATOMS: atom_id res chain seq x y z
N MET A 1 -10.04 4.90 -3.83
CA MET A 1 -10.66 3.75 -4.51
C MET A 1 -9.62 3.12 -5.42
N ASP A 2 -9.51 1.78 -5.43
CA ASP A 2 -8.59 1.06 -6.32
C ASP A 2 -9.32 0.62 -7.59
N TYR A 3 -9.30 1.49 -8.61
CA TYR A 3 -10.09 1.31 -9.83
C TYR A 3 -9.73 0.05 -10.61
N ALA A 4 -8.45 -0.39 -10.56
CA ALA A 4 -8.02 -1.60 -11.25
C ALA A 4 -8.62 -2.85 -10.59
N SER A 5 -8.61 -2.91 -9.26
CA SER A 5 -9.22 -4.00 -8.50
C SER A 5 -10.73 -4.09 -8.72
N GLU A 6 -11.43 -2.96 -8.71
CA GLU A 6 -12.88 -2.93 -8.95
C GLU A 6 -13.25 -3.34 -10.38
N TRP A 7 -12.48 -2.88 -11.37
CA TRP A 7 -12.70 -3.29 -12.76
C TRP A 7 -12.48 -4.79 -12.99
N ILE A 8 -11.46 -5.39 -12.36
CA ILE A 8 -11.24 -6.85 -12.44
C ILE A 8 -12.40 -7.63 -11.79
N LYS A 9 -12.93 -7.16 -10.65
CA LYS A 9 -14.13 -7.78 -10.04
C LYS A 9 -15.32 -7.76 -10.99
N GLU A 10 -15.51 -6.65 -11.71
CA GLU A 10 -16.59 -6.54 -12.69
C GLU A 10 -16.40 -7.53 -13.86
N VAL A 11 -15.17 -7.70 -14.37
CA VAL A 11 -14.86 -8.73 -15.37
C VAL A 11 -15.18 -10.13 -14.83
N GLU A 12 -14.80 -10.45 -13.60
CA GLU A 12 -15.10 -11.75 -12.99
C GLU A 12 -16.62 -11.96 -12.81
N ARG A 13 -17.34 -10.89 -12.44
CA ARG A 13 -18.80 -10.89 -12.28
C ARG A 13 -19.54 -11.17 -13.60
N ILE A 14 -19.14 -10.54 -14.70
CA ILE A 14 -19.78 -10.74 -16.02
C ILE A 14 -19.39 -12.08 -16.66
N SER A 15 -18.16 -12.53 -16.41
CA SER A 15 -17.61 -13.73 -17.05
C SER A 15 -18.10 -15.03 -16.42
N SER A 16 -18.45 -15.01 -15.12
CA SER A 16 -18.90 -16.20 -14.39
C SER A 16 -20.22 -16.78 -14.95
N PRO A 17 -21.32 -16.02 -15.13
CA PRO A 17 -22.55 -16.55 -15.71
C PRO A 17 -22.41 -16.99 -17.17
N ALA A 18 -21.48 -16.36 -17.90
CA ALA A 18 -21.23 -16.65 -19.31
C ALA A 18 -20.20 -17.78 -19.53
N ASN A 19 -19.70 -18.41 -18.47
CA ASN A 19 -18.70 -19.48 -18.50
C ASN A 19 -17.48 -19.14 -19.38
N TRP A 20 -16.99 -17.90 -19.33
CA TRP A 20 -15.80 -17.55 -20.11
C TRP A 20 -14.59 -18.33 -19.61
N THR A 21 -13.81 -18.86 -20.55
CA THR A 21 -12.50 -19.42 -20.26
C THR A 21 -11.53 -18.33 -19.82
N ASN A 22 -10.46 -18.69 -19.12
CA ASN A 22 -9.41 -17.73 -18.73
C ASN A 22 -8.81 -17.01 -19.94
N GLN A 23 -8.64 -17.72 -21.05
CA GLN A 23 -8.18 -17.13 -22.30
C GLN A 23 -9.14 -16.06 -22.81
N LEU A 24 -10.45 -16.34 -22.79
CA LEU A 24 -11.46 -15.39 -23.24
C LEU A 24 -11.55 -14.16 -22.31
N LYS A 25 -11.45 -14.37 -20.99
CA LYS A 25 -11.35 -13.26 -20.02
C LYS A 25 -10.17 -12.36 -20.33
N LEU A 26 -8.99 -12.95 -20.55
CA LEU A 26 -7.77 -12.23 -20.88
C LEU A 26 -7.92 -11.42 -22.18
N THR A 27 -8.34 -12.07 -23.27
CA THR A 27 -8.52 -11.41 -24.57
C THR A 27 -9.54 -10.27 -24.50
N ASN A 28 -10.69 -10.49 -23.85
CA ASN A 28 -11.71 -9.45 -23.69
C ASN A 28 -11.23 -8.31 -22.79
N SER A 29 -10.56 -8.59 -21.68
CA SER A 29 -10.02 -7.53 -20.83
C SER A 29 -8.98 -6.67 -21.56
N ILE A 30 -8.11 -7.29 -22.36
CA ILE A 30 -7.11 -6.56 -23.16
C ILE A 30 -7.78 -5.64 -24.17
N SER A 31 -8.87 -6.06 -24.82
CA SER A 31 -9.53 -5.25 -25.86
C SER A 31 -10.22 -4.00 -25.32
N TYR A 32 -10.59 -3.98 -24.04
CA TYR A 32 -11.18 -2.80 -23.38
C TYR A 32 -10.16 -1.83 -22.79
N LEU A 33 -8.87 -2.13 -22.84
CA LEU A 33 -7.85 -1.21 -22.32
C LEU A 33 -7.73 0.03 -23.19
N ALA A 34 -7.61 1.19 -22.55
CA ALA A 34 -7.41 2.47 -23.22
C ALA A 34 -6.17 3.20 -22.68
N SER A 35 -5.65 4.12 -23.49
CA SER A 35 -4.61 5.09 -23.12
C SER A 35 -3.43 4.44 -22.37
N ARG A 36 -3.19 4.83 -21.11
CA ARG A 36 -2.06 4.36 -20.31
C ARG A 36 -2.09 2.86 -20.03
N ALA A 37 -3.28 2.27 -19.90
CA ALA A 37 -3.43 0.83 -19.68
C ALA A 37 -3.10 0.04 -20.95
N ASN A 38 -3.53 0.53 -22.11
CA ASN A 38 -3.17 -0.07 -23.40
C ASN A 38 -1.66 0.06 -23.68
N ASN A 39 -1.06 1.22 -23.41
CA ASN A 39 0.38 1.41 -23.56
C ASN A 39 1.18 0.46 -22.66
N TRP A 40 0.74 0.26 -21.42
CA TRP A 40 1.33 -0.73 -20.53
C TRP A 40 1.18 -2.16 -21.08
N GLN A 41 0.01 -2.50 -21.65
CA GLN A 41 -0.22 -3.81 -22.23
C GLN A 41 0.80 -4.13 -23.33
N ILE A 42 0.97 -3.21 -24.27
CA ILE A 42 1.85 -3.36 -25.44
C ILE A 42 3.32 -3.42 -25.02
N THR A 43 3.74 -2.59 -24.06
CA THR A 43 5.16 -2.41 -23.74
C THR A 43 5.71 -3.33 -22.66
N GLN A 44 4.87 -3.80 -21.73
CA GLN A 44 5.34 -4.47 -20.51
C GLN A 44 4.57 -5.76 -20.17
N SER A 45 3.31 -5.85 -20.59
CA SER A 45 2.41 -6.92 -20.17
C SER A 45 2.30 -8.06 -21.17
N TYR A 46 2.89 -7.92 -22.36
CA TYR A 46 2.89 -8.96 -23.41
C TYR A 46 3.44 -10.33 -22.95
N ARG A 47 4.18 -10.35 -21.84
CA ARG A 47 4.74 -11.55 -21.21
C ARG A 47 3.73 -12.36 -20.39
N TYR A 48 2.58 -11.79 -20.02
CA TYR A 48 1.58 -12.47 -19.20
C TYR A 48 0.52 -13.10 -20.12
N ASN A 49 0.59 -14.42 -20.26
CA ASN A 49 -0.31 -15.19 -21.12
C ASN A 49 -1.43 -15.90 -20.37
N ASP A 50 -1.39 -15.91 -19.05
CA ASP A 50 -2.45 -16.43 -18.18
C ASP A 50 -3.27 -15.31 -17.54
N TRP A 51 -4.57 -15.57 -17.37
CA TRP A 51 -5.50 -14.63 -16.74
C TRP A 51 -5.07 -14.23 -15.34
N TYR A 52 -4.63 -15.17 -14.51
CA TYR A 52 -4.32 -14.89 -13.10
C TYR A 52 -3.03 -14.08 -12.95
N GLU A 53 -2.02 -14.39 -13.75
CA GLU A 53 -0.78 -13.60 -13.79
C GLU A 53 -1.06 -12.18 -14.29
N TRP A 54 -1.79 -12.06 -15.39
CA TRP A 54 -2.12 -10.78 -15.99
C TRP A 54 -2.99 -9.91 -15.06
N ARG A 55 -4.01 -10.49 -14.41
CA ARG A 55 -4.87 -9.75 -13.46
C ARG A 55 -4.04 -9.23 -12.27
N ALA A 56 -3.13 -10.05 -11.75
CA ALA A 56 -2.28 -9.66 -10.62
C ALA A 56 -1.34 -8.51 -11.03
N ALA A 57 -0.78 -8.60 -12.24
CA ALA A 57 0.11 -7.58 -12.78
C ALA A 57 -0.61 -6.24 -13.02
N ILE A 58 -1.81 -6.25 -13.63
CA ILE A 58 -2.54 -5.00 -13.89
C ILE A 58 -3.04 -4.35 -12.59
N ILE A 59 -3.53 -5.14 -11.64
CA ILE A 59 -3.90 -4.65 -10.31
C ILE A 59 -2.70 -4.01 -9.64
N SER A 60 -1.56 -4.70 -9.58
CA SER A 60 -0.34 -4.17 -8.97
C SER A 60 0.15 -2.88 -9.65
N ARG A 61 0.09 -2.84 -10.98
CA ARG A 61 0.58 -1.70 -11.78
C ARG A 61 -0.25 -0.44 -11.58
N PHE A 62 -1.56 -0.58 -11.47
CA PHE A 62 -2.52 0.52 -11.39
C PHE A 62 -3.12 0.69 -9.99
N LYS A 63 -2.65 -0.09 -9.01
CA LYS A 63 -2.98 0.08 -7.60
C LYS A 63 -2.76 1.53 -7.21
N ARG A 64 -3.81 2.17 -6.71
CA ARG A 64 -3.71 3.53 -6.17
C ARG A 64 -2.71 3.52 -5.02
N ARG A 65 -1.55 4.16 -5.23
CA ARG A 65 -0.62 4.47 -4.15
C ARG A 65 -1.13 5.71 -3.43
N ILE A 66 -0.95 5.74 -2.12
CA ILE A 66 -1.17 6.96 -1.36
C ILE A 66 -0.20 8.02 -1.87
N THR A 67 -0.66 9.25 -2.04
CA THR A 67 0.23 10.36 -2.38
C THR A 67 1.10 10.73 -1.18
N ILE A 68 2.23 11.40 -1.41
CA ILE A 68 3.06 11.94 -0.31
C ILE A 68 2.22 12.87 0.59
N GLN A 69 1.34 13.69 -0.01
CA GLN A 69 0.48 14.61 0.73
C GLN A 69 -0.53 13.88 1.61
N GLU A 70 -1.25 12.89 1.08
CA GLU A 70 -2.16 12.06 1.87
C GLU A 70 -1.41 11.31 2.98
N PHE A 71 -0.23 10.78 2.66
CA PHE A 71 0.61 10.10 3.64
C PHE A 71 1.04 11.03 4.78
N SER A 72 1.52 12.24 4.48
CA SER A 72 1.87 13.24 5.50
C SER A 72 0.68 13.67 6.35
N ALA A 73 -0.51 13.79 5.75
CA ALA A 73 -1.73 14.09 6.49
C ALA A 73 -2.07 12.94 7.47
N HIS A 74 -2.03 11.69 7.00
CA HIS A 74 -2.28 10.53 7.87
C HIS A 74 -1.22 10.36 8.97
N GLN A 75 0.05 10.68 8.69
CA GLN A 75 1.10 10.69 9.72
C GLN A 75 0.78 11.73 10.79
N SER A 76 0.42 12.95 10.38
CA SER A 76 0.10 14.06 11.28
C SER A 76 -1.15 13.80 12.14
N ASP A 77 -2.16 13.14 11.55
CA ASP A 77 -3.39 12.76 12.26
C ASP A 77 -3.16 11.57 13.21
N ARG A 78 -2.17 10.72 12.91
CA ARG A 78 -1.88 9.52 13.70
C ARG A 78 -0.93 9.81 14.86
N LYS A 79 -1.44 10.55 15.84
CA LYS A 79 -0.79 10.75 17.15
C LYS A 79 -1.25 9.72 18.17
N LEU A 80 -0.43 9.47 19.20
CA LEU A 80 -0.83 8.64 20.34
C LEU A 80 -2.01 9.31 21.05
N LYS A 81 -3.12 8.58 21.21
CA LYS A 81 -4.30 9.09 21.91
C LYS A 81 -4.16 8.84 23.41
N ARG A 82 -4.72 9.74 24.23
CA ARG A 82 -4.62 9.71 25.72
C ARG A 82 -5.01 8.38 26.38
N ASN A 83 -5.90 7.60 25.75
CA ASN A 83 -6.41 6.33 26.27
C ASN A 83 -6.05 5.12 25.39
N GLU A 84 -5.09 5.27 24.48
CA GLU A 84 -4.63 4.21 23.59
C GLU A 84 -3.36 3.55 24.13
N SER A 85 -3.25 2.23 23.99
CA SER A 85 -2.02 1.50 24.33
C SER A 85 -0.90 1.90 23.38
N LEU A 86 0.33 2.01 23.90
CA LEU A 86 1.52 2.23 23.08
C LEU A 86 1.66 1.15 22.00
N LEU A 87 1.32 -0.09 22.32
CA LEU A 87 1.40 -1.21 21.39
C LEU A 87 0.42 -1.06 20.21
N ASP A 88 -0.83 -0.65 20.50
CA ASP A 88 -1.83 -0.37 19.46
C ASP A 88 -1.42 0.82 18.58
N TYR A 89 -0.77 1.82 19.20
CA TYR A 89 -0.17 2.92 18.48
C TYR A 89 0.93 2.48 17.52
N ILE A 90 1.89 1.70 17.99
CA ILE A 90 3.00 1.19 17.18
C ILE A 90 2.46 0.36 16.01
N TYR A 91 1.55 -0.58 16.25
CA TYR A 91 1.00 -1.41 15.17
C TYR A 91 0.24 -0.59 14.13
N ALA A 92 -0.59 0.35 14.55
CA ALA A 92 -1.33 1.21 13.62
C ALA A 92 -0.40 2.10 12.80
N LYS A 93 0.68 2.59 13.41
CA LYS A 93 1.65 3.45 12.74
C LYS A 93 2.57 2.67 11.80
N ASP A 94 2.95 1.45 12.18
CA ASP A 94 3.68 0.54 11.31
C ASP A 94 2.84 0.15 10.08
N ALA A 95 1.55 -0.14 10.26
CA ALA A 95 0.62 -0.40 9.16
C ALA A 95 0.40 0.82 8.23
N LEU A 96 0.60 2.04 8.74
CA LEU A 96 0.61 3.26 7.92
C LEU A 96 1.92 3.37 7.13
N LEU A 97 3.06 3.08 7.75
CA LEU A 97 4.39 3.10 7.12
C LEU A 97 4.52 2.04 6.01
N GLU A 98 3.88 0.88 6.13
CA GLU A 98 3.77 -0.11 5.04
C GLU A 98 3.10 0.46 3.77
N LYS A 99 2.29 1.50 3.92
CA LYS A 99 1.62 2.17 2.78
C LYS A 99 2.44 3.33 2.24
N ALA A 100 3.63 3.59 2.75
CA ALA A 100 4.44 4.72 2.34
C ALA A 100 4.70 4.72 0.82
N PRO A 101 4.63 5.89 0.16
CA PRO A 101 4.90 5.99 -1.27
C PRO A 101 6.36 5.73 -1.63
N LEU A 102 7.26 5.79 -0.65
CA LEU A 102 8.70 5.60 -0.77
C LEU A 102 9.17 4.53 0.22
N THR A 103 10.23 3.82 -0.14
CA THR A 103 10.89 2.86 0.74
C THR A 103 11.57 3.60 1.89
N THR A 104 11.10 3.39 3.11
CA THR A 104 11.71 3.92 4.34
C THR A 104 12.64 2.87 4.96
N SER A 105 13.84 3.26 5.39
CA SER A 105 14.71 2.34 6.14
C SER A 105 14.09 1.99 7.50
N GLN A 106 14.53 0.88 8.11
CA GLN A 106 14.04 0.51 9.44
C GLN A 106 14.33 1.60 10.49
N SER A 107 15.48 2.27 10.39
CA SER A 107 15.85 3.38 11.28
C SER A 107 14.92 4.58 11.12
N ASP A 108 14.59 4.95 9.87
CA ASP A 108 13.66 6.04 9.59
C ASP A 108 12.25 5.72 10.08
N ARG A 109 11.81 4.46 9.91
CA ARG A 109 10.50 3.99 10.41
C ARG A 109 10.40 4.13 11.91
N LEU A 110 11.43 3.69 12.65
CA LEU A 110 11.48 3.82 14.11
C LEU A 110 11.49 5.28 14.55
N SER A 111 12.29 6.12 13.86
CA SER A 111 12.36 7.56 14.14
C SER A 111 11.01 8.24 13.93
N MET A 112 10.29 7.89 12.87
CA MET A 112 8.93 8.38 12.61
C MET A 112 7.94 7.91 13.69
N ILE A 113 8.03 6.66 14.16
CA ILE A 113 7.13 6.15 15.20
C ILE A 113 7.34 6.89 16.52
N ILE A 114 8.60 7.02 16.93
CA ILE A 114 9.01 7.60 18.22
C ILE A 114 8.85 9.12 18.23
N GLY A 115 9.15 9.80 17.11
CA GLY A 115 9.14 11.27 17.02
C GLY A 115 7.81 11.92 17.36
N ASP A 116 6.69 11.23 17.18
CA ASP A 116 5.35 11.77 17.50
C ASP A 116 4.81 11.33 18.87
N ILE A 117 5.60 10.59 19.67
CA ILE A 117 5.26 10.25 21.05
C ILE A 117 5.59 11.45 21.92
N THR A 118 4.61 12.27 22.26
CA THR A 118 4.83 13.51 23.03
C THR A 118 4.67 13.34 24.54
N GLU A 119 4.18 12.17 24.99
CA GLU A 119 4.01 11.90 26.41
C GLU A 119 5.36 11.57 27.08
N GLU A 120 5.72 12.38 28.08
CA GLU A 120 7.01 12.36 28.79
C GLU A 120 7.33 10.99 29.40
N LYS A 121 6.33 10.28 29.94
CA LYS A 121 6.50 8.93 30.52
C LYS A 121 7.08 7.92 29.53
N TRP A 122 6.68 8.00 28.25
CA TRP A 122 7.15 7.08 27.21
C TRP A 122 8.47 7.53 26.60
N GLN A 123 8.74 8.85 26.56
CA GLN A 123 10.04 9.39 26.15
C GLN A 123 11.16 8.92 27.09
N ILE A 124 10.91 8.89 28.41
CA ILE A 124 11.87 8.41 29.41
C ILE A 124 12.13 6.91 29.24
N ASP A 125 11.08 6.09 29.14
CA ASP A 125 11.24 4.63 28.99
C ASP A 125 11.95 4.24 27.68
N LEU A 126 11.67 4.94 26.57
CA LEU A 126 12.33 4.70 25.28
C LEU A 126 13.79 5.15 25.26
N ALA A 127 14.13 6.24 25.97
CA ALA A 127 15.51 6.71 26.12
C ALA A 127 16.37 5.76 26.98
N ILE A 128 15.76 5.09 27.96
CA ILE A 128 16.44 4.09 28.80
C ILE A 128 16.71 2.80 28.03
N GLN A 129 15.83 2.40 27.09
CA GLN A 129 15.94 1.14 26.33
C GLN A 129 16.79 1.22 25.05
N ASN A 130 17.10 2.42 24.54
CA ASN A 130 18.05 2.63 23.43
C ASN A 130 19.30 3.36 23.94
N PRO A 131 20.33 2.66 24.45
CA PRO A 131 21.42 3.30 25.18
C PRO A 131 22.48 3.97 24.29
N THR A 132 22.25 4.14 22.98
CA THR A 132 23.36 4.40 22.05
C THR A 132 23.58 5.83 21.59
N ASP A 133 22.80 6.84 22.02
CA ASP A 133 23.00 8.21 21.51
C ASP A 133 23.08 9.34 22.57
N TYR A 134 23.34 9.02 23.84
CA TYR A 134 23.65 10.04 24.87
C TYR A 134 25.07 9.96 25.43
N ALA A 135 26.05 9.71 24.56
CA ALA A 135 27.47 9.89 24.89
C ALA A 135 28.12 10.94 23.99
N LYS A 136 27.97 12.21 24.43
CA LYS A 136 28.80 13.41 24.20
C LYS A 136 29.29 13.74 22.80
#